data_AF-A0A0J6FPV6-F1
#
_entry.id   AF-A0A0J6FPV6-F1
#
_cell.length_a   1.000
_cell.length_b   1.000
_cell.length_c   1.000
_cell.angle_alpha   90.00
_cell.angle_beta   90.00
_cell.angle_gamma   90.00
#
_symmetry.space_group_name_H-M   'P 1'
#
loop_
_entity.id
_entity.type
_entity.pdbx_description
1 polymer ?
#
loop_
_entity_poly.entity_id
_entity_poly.type
_entity_poly.pdbx_seq_one_letter_code
_entity_poly.pdbx_strand_id
1 'polypeptide(L)'
;MLAHGIQKLGGIESTVAMFEKIGQPAWLAYATAIIEAAGGAFLILGIFVVPSAILLGLTMIGAIVLVKFQMGLIGGYEFPLSLLGLSFILAFTGSKKFAISEVLLNKNKEIDQHS
;
A
#
# COMPACT_ATOMS: atom_id res chain seq x y z
N MET A 1 -3.32 4.65 -2.30
CA MET A 1 -3.19 3.22 -2.68
C MET A 1 -4.54 2.53 -2.73
N LEU A 2 -5.36 2.54 -1.67
CA LEU A 2 -6.69 1.91 -1.69
C LEU A 2 -7.56 2.34 -2.88
N ALA A 3 -7.68 3.65 -3.13
CA ALA A 3 -8.43 4.16 -4.29
C ALA A 3 -7.89 3.67 -5.65
N HIS A 4 -6.55 3.53 -5.77
CA HIS A 4 -5.93 2.99 -6.97
C HIS A 4 -6.19 1.48 -7.12
N GLY A 5 -6.13 0.73 -6.02
CA GLY A 5 -6.48 -0.69 -5.99
C GLY A 5 -7.93 -0.93 -6.39
N ILE A 6 -8.88 -0.15 -5.84
CA ILE A 6 -10.30 -0.23 -6.21
C ILE A 6 -10.50 0.09 -7.70
N GLN A 7 -9.85 1.15 -8.20
CA GLN A 7 -9.91 1.50 -9.62
C GLN A 7 -9.33 0.39 -10.51
N LYS A 8 -8.20 -0.22 -10.12
CA LYS A 8 -7.60 -1.35 -10.84
C LYS A 8 -8.50 -2.58 -10.82
N LEU A 9 -9.14 -2.89 -9.68
CA LEU A 9 -10.06 -4.02 -9.58
C LEU A 9 -11.34 -3.81 -10.40
N GLY A 10 -11.86 -2.58 -10.45
CA GLY A 10 -13.01 -2.21 -11.28
C GLY A 10 -12.69 -2.09 -12.78
N GLY A 11 -11.41 -1.91 -13.14
CA GLY A 11 -10.93 -1.74 -14.51
C GLY A 11 -9.72 -2.62 -14.80
N ILE A 12 -9.80 -3.91 -14.46
CA ILE A 12 -8.64 -4.80 -14.50
C ILE A 12 -8.13 -5.00 -15.94
N GLU A 13 -9.03 -5.03 -16.93
CA GLU A 13 -8.71 -5.12 -18.35
C GLU A 13 -7.85 -3.93 -18.81
N SER A 14 -8.19 -2.72 -18.37
CA SER A 14 -7.39 -1.52 -18.67
C SER A 14 -6.00 -1.58 -18.03
N THR A 15 -5.93 -2.13 -16.82
CA THR A 15 -4.65 -2.32 -16.11
C THR A 15 -3.80 -3.39 -16.79
N VAL A 16 -4.38 -4.52 -17.20
CA VAL A 16 -3.70 -5.57 -17.96
C VAL A 16 -3.19 -5.01 -19.30
N ALA A 17 -4.02 -4.30 -20.05
CA ALA A 17 -3.62 -3.67 -21.31
C ALA A 17 -2.48 -2.65 -21.10
N MET A 18 -2.47 -1.93 -19.98
CA MET A 18 -1.37 -1.03 -19.62
C MET A 18 -0.08 -1.82 -19.32
N PHE A 19 -0.15 -2.93 -18.60
CA PHE A 19 0.99 -3.80 -18.29
C PHE A 19 1.56 -4.46 -19.55
N GLU A 20 0.71 -4.92 -20.46
CA GLU A 20 1.14 -5.47 -21.76
C GLU A 20 1.84 -4.41 -22.62
N LYS A 21 1.36 -3.17 -22.62
CA LYS A 21 2.01 -2.05 -23.33
C LYS A 21 3.42 -1.74 -22.83
N ILE A 22 3.68 -1.95 -21.54
CA ILE A 22 5.02 -1.79 -20.94
C ILE A 22 5.83 -3.09 -20.93
N GLY A 23 5.36 -4.14 -21.62
CA GLY A 23 6.06 -5.43 -21.74
C GLY A 23 6.08 -6.26 -20.46
N GLN A 24 5.19 -5.99 -19.50
CA GLN A 24 5.05 -6.74 -18.27
C GLN A 24 3.95 -7.80 -18.37
N PRO A 25 4.11 -8.96 -17.72
CA PRO A 25 3.12 -10.02 -17.77
C PRO A 25 1.82 -9.63 -17.05
N ALA A 26 0.69 -10.06 -17.64
CA ALA A 26 -0.66 -9.72 -17.17
C ALA A 26 -0.91 -10.08 -15.70
N TRP A 27 -0.33 -11.16 -15.19
CA TRP A 27 -0.51 -11.58 -13.80
C TRP A 27 -0.02 -10.54 -12.78
N LEU A 28 0.95 -9.68 -13.14
CA LEU A 28 1.40 -8.59 -12.28
C LEU A 28 0.34 -7.50 -12.12
N ALA A 29 -0.51 -7.28 -13.14
CA ALA A 29 -1.61 -6.33 -13.02
C ALA A 29 -2.58 -6.76 -11.90
N TYR A 30 -2.95 -8.04 -11.87
CA TYR A 30 -3.78 -8.62 -10.81
C TYR A 30 -3.10 -8.58 -9.45
N ALA A 31 -1.81 -8.94 -9.38
CA ALA A 31 -1.04 -8.91 -8.15
C ALA A 31 -0.98 -7.49 -7.55
N THR A 32 -0.64 -6.47 -8.37
CA THR A 32 -0.59 -5.09 -7.89
C THR A 32 -1.96 -4.55 -7.50
N ALA A 33 -3.03 -4.90 -8.21
CA ALA A 33 -4.38 -4.48 -7.87
C ALA A 33 -4.82 -5.00 -6.48
N ILE A 34 -4.56 -6.29 -6.21
CA ILE A 34 -4.88 -6.92 -4.93
C ILE A 34 -4.01 -6.31 -3.81
N ILE A 35 -2.71 -6.17 -4.04
CA ILE A 35 -1.78 -5.60 -3.06
C ILE A 35 -2.15 -4.14 -2.73
N GLU A 36 -2.49 -3.32 -3.73
CA GLU A 36 -2.87 -1.92 -3.51
C GLU A 36 -4.20 -1.77 -2.76
N ALA A 37 -5.16 -2.65 -3.05
CA ALA A 37 -6.46 -2.66 -2.39
C ALA A 37 -6.35 -3.20 -0.95
N ALA A 38 -5.84 -4.42 -0.78
CA ALA A 38 -5.74 -5.07 0.52
C ALA A 38 -4.70 -4.39 1.42
N GLY A 39 -3.51 -4.10 0.89
CA GLY A 39 -2.47 -3.38 1.63
C GLY A 39 -2.89 -1.96 2.00
N GLY A 40 -3.62 -1.27 1.12
CA GLY A 40 -4.21 0.03 1.41
C GLY A 40 -5.26 -0.03 2.52
N ALA A 41 -6.14 -1.04 2.50
CA ALA A 41 -7.14 -1.25 3.54
C ALA A 41 -6.51 -1.60 4.89
N PHE A 42 -5.50 -2.48 4.92
CA PHE A 42 -4.77 -2.83 6.14
C PHE A 42 -4.05 -1.64 6.77
N LEU A 43 -3.46 -0.77 5.94
CA LEU A 43 -2.86 0.48 6.41
C LEU A 43 -3.88 1.44 7.03
N ILE A 44 -5.08 1.55 6.45
CA ILE A 44 -6.18 2.37 6.99
C ILE A 44 -6.71 1.79 8.30
N LEU A 45 -6.87 0.47 8.37
CA LEU A 45 -7.35 -0.24 9.56
C LEU A 45 -6.29 -0.34 10.68
N GLY A 46 -5.02 -0.01 10.40
CA GLY A 46 -3.93 -0.08 11.37
C GLY A 46 -3.52 -1.50 11.75
N ILE A 47 -3.84 -2.51 10.92
CA ILE A 47 -3.52 -3.92 11.15
C ILE A 47 -2.43 -4.31 10.14
N PHE A 48 -1.40 -5.05 10.56
CA PHE A 48 -0.28 -5.45 9.67
C PHE A 48 0.36 -4.27 8.92
N VAL A 49 0.52 -3.13 9.61
CA VAL A 49 1.01 -1.86 9.02
C VAL A 49 2.39 -2.01 8.38
N VAL A 50 3.34 -2.67 9.06
CA VAL A 50 4.71 -2.84 8.57
C VAL A 50 4.78 -3.67 7.27
N PRO A 51 4.25 -4.91 7.20
CA PRO A 51 4.28 -5.68 5.95
C PRO A 51 3.45 -5.03 4.83
N SER A 52 2.32 -4.38 5.16
CA SER A 52 1.51 -3.67 4.17
C SER A 52 2.26 -2.47 3.57
N ALA A 53 2.98 -1.70 4.40
CA ALA A 53 3.78 -0.58 3.94
C ALA A 53 4.94 -1.01 3.03
N ILE A 54 5.59 -2.15 3.33
CA ILE A 54 6.64 -2.70 2.46
C ILE A 54 6.06 -3.12 1.10
N LEU A 55 4.95 -3.86 1.11
CA LEU A 55 4.29 -4.31 -0.13
C LEU A 55 3.83 -3.13 -1.00
N LEU A 56 3.22 -2.10 -0.40
CA LEU A 56 2.83 -0.89 -1.12
C LEU A 56 4.05 -0.08 -1.60
N GLY A 57 5.14 -0.06 -0.82
CA GLY A 57 6.40 0.54 -1.25
C GLY A 57 6.94 -0.11 -2.54
N LEU A 58 6.94 -1.45 -2.58
CA LEU A 58 7.38 -2.20 -3.77
C LEU A 58 6.52 -1.90 -5.01
N THR A 59 5.19 -1.81 -4.86
CA THR A 59 4.32 -1.45 -6.00
C THR A 59 4.58 -0.04 -6.50
N MET A 60 4.93 0.91 -5.61
CA MET A 60 5.33 2.27 -5.98
C MET A 60 6.66 2.32 -6.71
N ILE A 61 7.67 1.55 -6.28
CA ILE A 61 8.95 1.45 -7.01
C ILE A 61 8.69 0.95 -8.43
N GLY A 62 7.91 -0.14 -8.57
CA GLY A 62 7.55 -0.68 -9.88
C GLY A 62 6.85 0.34 -10.77
N ALA A 63 5.87 1.07 -10.24
CA ALA A 63 5.15 2.10 -10.98
C ALA A 63 6.06 3.27 -11.42
N ILE A 64 6.97 3.72 -10.54
CA ILE A 64 7.91 4.80 -10.87
C ILE A 64 8.84 4.36 -12.00
N VAL A 65 9.49 3.21 -11.85
CA VAL A 65 10.48 2.71 -12.83
C VAL A 65 9.84 2.41 -14.18
N LEU A 66 8.66 1.77 -14.18
CA LEU A 66 8.04 1.27 -15.40
C LEU A 66 7.19 2.31 -16.15
N VAL A 67 6.57 3.24 -15.44
CA VAL A 67 5.54 4.13 -16.04
C VAL A 67 5.96 5.59 -15.99
N LYS A 68 6.51 6.02 -14.85
CA LYS A 68 6.64 7.45 -14.56
C LYS A 68 8.05 8.00 -14.65
N PHE A 69 9.05 7.16 -14.88
CA PHE A 69 10.46 7.56 -14.98
C PHE A 69 10.68 8.61 -16.07
N GLN A 70 9.96 8.50 -17.20
CA GLN A 70 10.04 9.42 -18.32
C GLN A 70 9.21 10.71 -18.16
N MET A 71 8.30 10.77 -17.17
CA MET A 71 7.41 11.93 -16.94
C MET A 71 8.05 13.03 -16.08
N GLY A 72 9.28 12.84 -15.57
CA GLY A 72 9.96 13.83 -14.73
C GLY A 72 9.43 13.90 -13.28
N LEU A 73 10.08 14.72 -12.45
CA LEU A 73 9.79 14.82 -11.02
C LEU A 73 8.43 15.52 -10.78
N ILE A 74 8.30 16.76 -11.25
CA ILE A 74 7.09 17.60 -11.09
C ILE A 74 6.02 17.12 -12.07
N GLY A 75 4.86 16.71 -11.56
CA GLY A 75 3.73 16.20 -12.36
C GLY A 75 3.86 14.73 -12.84
N GLY A 76 5.04 14.12 -12.67
CA GLY A 76 5.26 12.70 -12.97
C GLY A 76 5.18 11.84 -11.72
N TYR A 77 6.33 11.56 -11.12
CA TYR A 77 6.45 10.62 -9.99
C TYR A 77 6.48 11.26 -8.59
N GLU A 78 6.29 12.57 -8.44
CA GLU A 78 6.20 13.26 -7.14
C GLU A 78 5.19 12.63 -6.17
N PHE A 79 3.98 12.34 -6.63
CA PHE A 79 2.92 11.75 -5.80
C PHE A 79 3.26 10.29 -5.39
N PRO A 80 3.66 9.40 -6.31
CA PRO A 80 4.21 8.09 -5.95
C PRO A 80 5.40 8.15 -4.99
N LEU A 81 6.32 9.11 -5.17
CA LEU A 81 7.51 9.25 -4.34
C LEU A 81 7.17 9.70 -2.92
N SER A 82 6.21 10.62 -2.78
CA SER A 82 5.66 11.03 -1.48
C SER A 82 5.02 9.85 -0.75
N LEU A 83 4.23 9.04 -1.46
CA LEU A 83 3.61 7.84 -0.91
C LEU A 83 4.64 6.76 -0.52
N LEU A 84 5.72 6.63 -1.28
CA LEU A 84 6.84 5.75 -0.95
C LEU A 84 7.57 6.23 0.31
N GLY A 85 7.84 7.53 0.43
CA GLY A 85 8.45 8.12 1.62
C GLY A 85 7.59 7.94 2.87
N LEU A 86 6.27 8.15 2.76
CA LEU A 86 5.33 7.88 3.84
C LEU A 86 5.30 6.40 4.22
N SER A 87 5.26 5.49 3.24
CA SER A 87 5.29 4.05 3.48
C SER A 87 6.59 3.63 4.17
N PHE A 88 7.72 4.26 3.82
CA PHE A 88 9.00 4.02 4.47
C PHE A 88 8.98 4.50 5.94
N ILE A 89 8.50 5.71 6.20
CA ILE A 89 8.34 6.22 7.57
C ILE A 89 7.42 5.29 8.38
N LEU A 90 6.32 4.83 7.80
CA LEU A 90 5.38 3.88 8.42
C LEU A 90 6.00 2.49 8.64
N ALA A 91 6.84 1.99 7.74
CA ALA A 91 7.54 0.73 7.92
C ALA A 91 8.53 0.79 9.09
N PHE A 92 9.25 1.91 9.25
CA PHE A 92 10.22 2.10 10.34
C PHE A 92 9.59 2.56 11.67
N THR A 93 8.47 3.31 11.62
CA THR A 93 7.80 3.88 12.80
C THR A 93 6.63 3.03 13.29
N GLY A 94 5.95 2.32 12.39
CA GLY A 94 4.67 1.64 12.62
C GLY A 94 4.70 0.53 13.67
N SER A 95 5.88 0.04 14.05
CA SER A 95 6.02 -0.93 15.14
C SER A 95 5.96 -0.29 16.55
N LYS A 96 5.99 1.04 16.68
CA LYS A 96 6.09 1.68 18.01
C LYS A 96 4.81 2.29 18.59
N LYS A 97 3.79 2.68 17.81
CA LYS A 97 2.72 3.53 18.38
C LYS A 97 1.28 3.45 17.82
N PHE A 98 0.96 2.67 16.78
CA PHE A 98 -0.35 2.83 16.11
C PHE A 98 -1.05 1.52 15.68
N ALA A 99 -0.82 0.43 16.39
CA ALA A 99 -1.75 -0.69 16.32
C ALA A 99 -2.87 -0.43 17.32
N ILE A 100 -4.08 -0.20 16.84
CA ILE A 100 -5.35 -0.24 17.62
C ILE A 100 -5.44 -1.52 18.48
N SER A 101 -4.63 -2.53 18.16
CA SER A 101 -4.33 -3.69 19.00
C SER A 101 -3.96 -3.34 20.44
N GLU A 102 -3.21 -2.27 20.73
CA GLU A 102 -2.85 -1.93 22.12
C GLU A 102 -4.03 -1.34 22.90
N VAL A 103 -4.91 -0.55 22.25
CA VAL A 103 -6.14 -0.03 22.90
C VAL A 103 -7.11 -1.16 23.24
N LEU A 104 -7.22 -2.17 22.37
CA LEU A 104 -8.05 -3.35 22.63
C LEU A 104 -7.42 -4.31 23.65
N LEU A 105 -6.09 -4.47 23.64
CA LEU A 105 -5.37 -5.32 24.60
C LEU A 105 -5.25 -4.67 25.99
N ASN A 106 -5.19 -3.35 26.08
CA ASN A 106 -5.15 -2.65 27.37
C ASN A 106 -6.52 -2.70 28.08
N LYS A 107 -7.61 -2.78 27.31
CA LYS A 107 -8.96 -2.90 27.88
C LYS A 107 -9.23 -4.27 28.52
N ASN A 108 -8.61 -5.34 28.04
CA ASN A 108 -8.73 -6.67 28.67
C ASN A 108 -7.93 -6.79 29.98
N LYS A 109 -6.83 -6.04 30.15
CA LYS A 109 -6.05 -6.06 31.40
C LYS A 109 -6.69 -5.32 32.57
N GLU A 110 -7.62 -4.40 32.32
CA GLU A 110 -8.39 -3.73 33.38
C GLU A 110 -9.56 -4.58 33.89
N ILE A 111 -10.15 -5.43 33.03
CA ILE A 111 -11.30 -6.26 33.41
C ILE A 111 -10.87 -7.46 34.27
N ASP A 112 -9.65 -7.99 34.05
CA ASP A 112 -9.10 -9.10 34.84
C ASP A 112 -8.51 -8.68 36.21
N GLN A 113 -8.39 -7.37 36.49
CA GLN A 113 -7.87 -6.84 37.78
C GLN A 113 -8.98 -6.39 38.74
N HIS A 114 -10.24 -6.60 38.40
CA HIS A 114 -11.39 -6.26 39.23
C HIS A 114 -12.40 -7.40 39.41
N SER A 115 -11.94 -8.65 39.27
CA SER A 115 -12.75 -9.85 39.54
C SER A 115 -12.13 -10.74 40.62
#